data_AF-A0A3C1YS35-F1
#
_entry.id   AF-A0A3C1YS35-F1
#
_cell.length_a   1.000
_cell.length_b   1.000
_cell.length_c   1.000
_cell.angle_alpha   90.00
_cell.angle_beta   90.00
_cell.angle_gamma   90.00
#
_symmetry.space_group_name_H-M   'P 1'
#
loop_
_entity.id
_entity.type
_entity.pdbx_description
1 polymer ?
#
loop_
_entity_poly.entity_id
_entity_poly.type
_entity_poly.pdbx_seq_one_letter_code
_entity_poly.pdbx_strand_id
1 'polypeptide(L)'
;MNKILHREIEVAFSKHSQPLWFRITKWILIIMGIYFFHDNEFFWWFIVFFTVIAFTVHFLWRYKTKGWTQSWIGWEYEKNKPK
;
A
#
# COMPACT_ATOMS: atom_id res chain seq x y z
N MET A 1 14.76 17.39 -6.26
CA MET A 1 13.78 16.30 -6.05
C MET A 1 13.56 16.14 -4.56
N ASN A 2 12.31 16.19 -4.09
CA ASN A 2 12.00 16.30 -2.65
C ASN A 2 12.43 14.99 -1.93
N LYS A 3 13.26 15.04 -0.89
CA LYS A 3 13.81 13.84 -0.18
C LYS A 3 12.71 12.86 0.27
N ILE A 4 11.53 13.40 0.58
CA ILE A 4 10.35 12.64 0.98
C ILE A 4 9.80 11.82 -0.19
N LEU A 5 9.66 12.41 -1.39
CA LEU A 5 9.16 11.72 -2.58
C LEU A 5 10.12 10.62 -3.04
N HIS A 6 11.43 10.87 -3.00
CA HIS A 6 12.42 9.85 -3.37
C HIS A 6 12.33 8.62 -2.46
N ARG A 7 12.18 8.85 -1.16
CA ARG A 7 12.02 7.79 -0.16
C ARG A 7 10.68 7.05 -0.27
N GLU A 8 9.60 7.73 -0.61
CA GLU A 8 8.32 7.09 -0.90
C GLU A 8 8.41 6.16 -2.11
N ILE A 9 9.08 6.61 -3.18
CA ILE A 9 9.33 5.79 -4.38
C ILE A 9 10.19 4.58 -4.00
N GLU A 10 11.30 4.79 -3.30
CA GLU A 10 12.20 3.73 -2.91
C GLU A 10 11.51 2.68 -2.03
N VAL A 11 10.68 3.10 -1.08
CA VAL A 11 9.87 2.20 -0.26
C VAL A 11 8.77 1.53 -1.08
N ALA A 12 8.08 2.22 -1.99
CA ALA A 12 7.03 1.62 -2.81
C ALA A 12 7.57 0.56 -3.78
N PHE A 13 8.78 0.75 -4.29
CA PHE A 13 9.42 -0.15 -5.27
C PHE A 13 10.40 -1.14 -4.66
N SER A 14 10.76 -1.00 -3.38
CA SER A 14 11.62 -1.96 -2.69
C SER A 14 11.02 -3.37 -2.70
N LYS A 15 11.90 -4.37 -2.88
CA LYS A 15 11.53 -5.79 -2.86
C LYS A 15 11.30 -6.30 -1.43
N HIS A 16 11.86 -5.61 -0.44
CA HIS A 16 11.72 -5.96 0.98
C HIS A 16 10.51 -5.29 1.64
N SER A 17 10.05 -4.19 1.06
CA SER A 17 8.98 -3.39 1.63
C SER A 17 7.59 -3.97 1.39
N GLN A 18 7.41 -4.74 0.32
CA GLN A 18 6.14 -5.34 -0.03
C GLN A 18 6.28 -6.86 -0.19
N PRO A 19 5.80 -7.64 0.79
CA PRO A 19 5.88 -9.09 0.72
C PRO A 19 5.23 -9.63 -0.56
N LEU A 20 5.83 -10.69 -1.13
CA LEU A 20 5.31 -11.35 -2.34
C LEU A 20 3.85 -11.79 -2.16
N TRP A 21 3.51 -12.37 -1.01
CA TRP A 21 2.13 -12.76 -0.70
C TRP A 21 1.18 -11.56 -0.74
N PHE A 22 1.59 -10.40 -0.21
CA PHE A 22 0.77 -9.19 -0.20
C PHE A 22 0.52 -8.67 -1.62
N ARG A 23 1.53 -8.72 -2.50
CA ARG A 23 1.36 -8.37 -3.93
C ARG A 23 0.37 -9.30 -4.62
N ILE A 24 0.50 -10.61 -4.42
CA ILE A 24 -0.38 -11.62 -5.02
C ILE A 24 -1.82 -11.41 -4.53
N THR A 25 -2.03 -11.33 -3.21
CA THR A 25 -3.34 -11.11 -2.60
C THR A 25 -3.99 -9.82 -3.11
N LYS A 26 -3.23 -8.71 -3.19
CA LYS A 26 -3.74 -7.44 -3.73
C LYS A 26 -4.30 -7.60 -5.14
N TRP A 27 -3.54 -8.21 -6.04
CA TRP A 27 -3.98 -8.37 -7.43
C TRP A 27 -5.15 -9.33 -7.58
N ILE A 28 -5.18 -10.42 -6.81
CA ILE A 28 -6.32 -11.34 -6.79
C ILE A 28 -7.58 -10.61 -6.35
N LEU A 29 -7.53 -9.83 -5.25
CA LEU A 29 -8.68 -9.08 -4.76
C LEU A 29 -9.16 -8.03 -5.76
N ILE A 30 -8.25 -7.32 -6.42
CA ILE A 30 -8.61 -6.34 -7.47
C ILE A 30 -9.31 -7.03 -8.64
N ILE A 31 -8.73 -8.12 -9.15
CA ILE A 31 -9.29 -8.85 -10.30
C ILE A 31 -10.64 -9.46 -9.95
N MET A 32 -10.78 -10.07 -8.77
CA MET A 32 -12.06 -10.59 -8.28
C MET A 32 -13.09 -9.48 -8.13
N GLY A 33 -12.72 -8.34 -7.54
CA GLY A 33 -13.61 -7.19 -7.40
C GLY A 33 -14.10 -6.67 -8.75
N ILE A 34 -13.21 -6.58 -9.74
CA ILE A 34 -13.61 -6.21 -11.12
C ILE A 34 -14.54 -7.27 -11.69
N TYR A 35 -14.16 -8.55 -11.64
CA TYR A 35 -14.94 -9.64 -12.23
C TYR A 35 -16.37 -9.71 -11.68
N PHE A 36 -16.55 -9.67 -10.34
CA PHE A 36 -17.86 -9.80 -9.71
C PHE A 36 -18.73 -8.55 -9.82
N PHE A 37 -18.14 -7.37 -9.93
CA PHE A 37 -18.89 -6.12 -9.85
C PHE A 37 -18.91 -5.31 -11.14
N HIS A 38 -18.21 -5.70 -12.22
CA HIS A 38 -18.10 -4.85 -13.42
C HIS A 38 -19.43 -4.40 -14.04
N ASP A 39 -20.48 -5.23 -13.98
CA ASP A 39 -21.81 -4.91 -14.52
C ASP A 39 -22.73 -4.20 -13.52
N ASN A 40 -22.27 -3.96 -12.29
CA ASN A 40 -23.07 -3.39 -11.22
C ASN A 40 -22.79 -1.89 -11.08
N GLU A 41 -23.84 -1.06 -10.99
CA GLU A 41 -23.71 0.38 -10.73
C GLU A 41 -22.99 0.69 -9.40
N PHE A 42 -23.04 -0.24 -8.44
CA PHE A 42 -22.29 -0.15 -7.18
C PHE A 42 -20.78 -0.34 -7.32
N PHE A 43 -20.27 -0.79 -8.48
CA PHE A 43 -18.84 -0.97 -8.73
C PHE A 43 -18.01 0.27 -8.40
N TRP A 44 -18.49 1.43 -8.85
CA TRP A 44 -17.81 2.70 -8.61
C TRP A 44 -17.78 3.06 -7.14
N TRP A 45 -18.88 2.79 -6.41
CA TRP A 45 -18.92 2.96 -4.96
C TRP A 45 -17.96 2.03 -4.23
N PHE A 46 -17.84 0.77 -4.67
CA PHE A 46 -16.84 -0.16 -4.14
C PHE A 46 -15.42 0.32 -4.39
N ILE A 47 -15.10 0.79 -5.60
CA ILE A 47 -13.78 1.36 -5.91
C ILE A 47 -13.46 2.52 -4.98
N VAL A 48 -14.39 3.47 -4.82
CA VAL A 48 -14.21 4.63 -3.95
C VAL A 48 -14.02 4.18 -2.50
N PHE A 49 -14.86 3.26 -2.01
CA PHE A 49 -14.77 2.74 -0.65
C PHE A 49 -13.43 2.07 -0.36
N PHE A 50 -12.99 1.15 -1.22
CA PHE A 50 -11.69 0.48 -1.07
C PHE A 50 -10.52 1.46 -1.21
N THR A 51 -10.65 2.48 -2.06
CA THR A 51 -9.64 3.54 -2.19
C THR A 51 -9.53 4.34 -0.90
N VAL A 52 -10.65 4.74 -0.30
CA VAL A 52 -10.65 5.45 0.99
C VAL A 52 -10.05 4.59 2.10
N ILE A 53 -10.38 3.30 2.17
CA ILE A 53 -9.77 2.38 3.14
C ILE A 53 -8.28 2.26 2.90
N ALA A 54 -7.84 2.06 1.66
CA ALA A 54 -6.43 1.91 1.31
C ALA A 54 -5.62 3.17 1.69
N PHE A 55 -6.15 4.37 1.39
CA PHE A 55 -5.53 5.62 1.81
C PHE A 55 -5.51 5.76 3.32
N THR A 56 -6.61 5.44 4.00
CA THR A 56 -6.67 5.50 5.47
C THR A 56 -5.60 4.63 6.08
N VAL A 57 -5.53 3.35 5.68
CA VAL A 57 -4.50 2.41 6.13
C VAL A 57 -3.10 2.93 5.81
N HIS A 58 -2.88 3.43 4.59
CA HIS A 58 -1.59 3.98 4.16
C HIS A 58 -1.15 5.17 5.04
N PHE A 59 -2.03 6.15 5.27
CA PHE A 59 -1.72 7.31 6.11
C PHE A 59 -1.52 6.93 7.58
N LEU A 60 -2.30 5.99 8.10
CA LEU A 60 -2.13 5.48 9.46
C LEU A 60 -0.76 4.83 9.62
N TRP A 61 -0.35 4.02 8.63
CA TRP A 61 0.96 3.39 8.58
C TRP A 61 2.09 4.42 8.48
N ARG A 62 1.90 5.44 7.64
CA ARG A 62 2.83 6.56 7.48
C ARG A 62 3.01 7.32 8.79
N TYR A 63 1.92 7.62 9.49
CA TYR A 63 1.94 8.31 10.78
C TYR A 63 2.68 7.47 11.82
N LYS A 64 2.36 6.18 11.94
CA LYS A 64 2.96 5.28 12.92
C LYS A 64 4.44 4.98 12.66
N THR A 65 4.86 4.91 11.41
CA THR A 65 6.28 4.72 11.04
C THR A 65 7.07 6.03 10.96
N LYS A 66 6.47 7.18 11.32
CA LYS A 66 7.02 8.53 11.11
C LYS A 66 7.62 8.70 9.72
N GLY A 67 6.87 8.22 8.73
CA GLY A 67 7.28 8.25 7.34
C GLY A 67 8.39 7.25 6.99
N TRP A 68 8.20 5.98 7.32
CA TRP A 68 9.16 4.91 7.07
C TRP A 68 10.51 5.14 7.76
N THR A 69 10.55 5.90 8.86
CA THR A 69 11.77 6.18 9.67
C THR A 69 11.83 5.35 10.95
N GLN A 70 10.74 4.72 11.33
CA GLN A 70 10.65 3.87 12.51
C GLN A 70 10.02 2.53 12.15
N SER A 71 10.47 1.49 12.84
CA SER A 71 9.88 0.16 12.73
C SER A 71 8.48 0.13 13.36
N TRP A 72 7.52 -0.49 12.70
CA TRP A 72 6.17 -0.67 13.23
C TRP A 72 5.49 -1.85 12.55
N ILE A 73 4.98 -2.81 13.36
CA ILE A 73 4.23 -4.03 12.97
C ILE A 73 4.59 -4.57 11.58
N GLY A 74 5.59 -5.44 11.52
CA GLY A 74 6.03 -6.10 10.28
C GLY A 74 6.88 -5.22 9.35
N TRP A 75 6.93 -3.89 9.57
CA TRP A 75 7.89 -2.99 8.93
C TRP A 75 9.12 -2.79 9.82
N GLU A 76 10.29 -3.26 9.38
CA GLU A 76 11.58 -3.02 10.05
C GLU A 76 12.37 -1.93 9.32
N TYR A 77 12.65 -0.81 9.99
CA TYR A 77 13.35 0.31 9.36
C TYR A 77 14.79 -0.05 8.98
N GLU A 78 15.56 -0.64 9.88
CA GLU A 78 16.98 -0.95 9.64
C GLU A 78 17.17 -1.91 8.45
N LYS A 79 16.26 -2.86 8.28
CA LYS A 79 16.28 -3.83 7.18
C LYS A 79 15.88 -3.23 5.83
N ASN A 80 15.05 -2.19 5.86
CA ASN A 80 14.51 -1.52 4.68
C ASN A 80 15.16 -0.14 4.44
N LYS A 81 16.26 0.16 5.13
CA LYS A 81 16.95 1.43 5.00
C LYS A 81 17.57 1.51 3.59
N PRO A 82 17.36 2.61 2.86
CA PRO A 82 18.12 2.92 1.65
C PRO A 82 19.62 2.78 1.93
N LYS A 83 20.36 2.07 1.08
CA LYS A 83 21.83 2.06 1.14
C LYS A 83 22.40 3.33 0.53
#